data_AF-A0A2E9BGH0-F1
#
_entry.id   AF-A0A2E9BGH0-F1
#
_cell.length_a   1.000
_cell.length_b   1.000
_cell.length_c   1.000
_cell.angle_alpha   90.00
_cell.angle_beta   90.00
_cell.angle_gamma   90.00
#
_symmetry.space_group_name_H-M   'P 1'
#
loop_
_entity.id
_entity.type
_entity.pdbx_description
1 polymer ?
#
loop_
_entity_poly.entity_id
_entity_poly.type
_entity_poly.pdbx_seq_one_letter_code
_entity_poly.pdbx_strand_id
1 'polypeptide(L)'
;MKSKVLNAANMRIMVLAMLLSATLAPVAIAEVKWEEDNWLYTMGQEFLENGDEFGCYGMPNLEWKADPGAVAIECKEYISERIDASKWGSNPISTYTPSGLTAYQHTIIANQGFMIHGDNTGQSAKAWHNSENEPINEYDWFDLGRRGGSLEKGIADVDRVEDELDAGGFVNMYWIGRISDLNVRHDASVIDMVTERNDVWYTTWGEVYSYWTVERCHQFYHNLSGSVLQFNHDDTTQCKAAAPHAWNVPVTWIADIGNSSVLNSTLSPMSEDDSNTREGWRQEGEILYFSVLRGHNVSFTLSDEAEYDILGRTQFFNNKSVAFTITGHSTTDLFHWSKRFDDQENLRFTWLITPEPIDEGISWLPYAGFAVLAGSVAGIYLLVKKDEKDFKLSEALMARNYEGDDDE
;
A
#
# COMPACT_ATOMS: atom_id res chain seq x y z
N MET A 1 -16.93 36.82 61.71
CA MET A 1 -15.94 37.20 60.66
C MET A 1 -15.02 36.05 60.20
N LYS A 2 -14.57 35.13 61.07
CA LYS A 2 -13.69 34.00 60.69
C LYS A 2 -14.31 32.94 59.75
N SER A 3 -15.64 32.74 59.77
CA SER A 3 -16.32 31.71 58.96
C SER A 3 -16.43 32.06 57.45
N LYS A 4 -16.55 33.35 57.09
CA LYS A 4 -16.64 33.76 55.66
C LYS A 4 -15.29 33.72 54.94
N VAL A 5 -14.19 33.99 55.65
CA VAL A 5 -12.82 33.95 55.10
C VAL A 5 -12.36 32.51 54.84
N LEU A 6 -12.78 31.56 55.69
CA LEU A 6 -12.44 30.14 55.53
C LEU A 6 -13.12 29.51 54.29
N ASN A 7 -14.36 29.93 53.98
CA ASN A 7 -15.07 29.46 52.79
C ASN A 7 -14.49 30.02 51.48
N ALA A 8 -14.01 31.27 51.48
CA ALA A 8 -13.38 31.88 50.31
C ALA A 8 -12.00 31.26 50.01
N ALA A 9 -11.23 30.90 51.04
CA ALA A 9 -9.95 30.21 50.88
C ALA A 9 -10.13 28.78 50.33
N ASN A 10 -11.12 28.03 50.82
CA ASN A 10 -11.44 26.68 50.34
C ASN A 10 -11.93 26.68 48.88
N MET A 11 -12.72 27.68 48.48
CA MET A 11 -13.21 27.81 47.11
C MET A 11 -12.07 28.14 46.13
N ARG A 12 -11.10 28.96 46.54
CA ARG A 12 -9.90 29.27 45.74
C ARG A 12 -9.00 28.04 45.56
N ILE A 13 -8.80 27.26 46.61
CA ILE A 13 -8.01 26.01 46.55
C ILE A 13 -8.72 24.97 45.67
N MET A 14 -10.04 24.87 45.74
CA MET A 14 -10.84 23.96 44.91
C MET A 14 -10.79 24.34 43.42
N VAL A 15 -10.89 25.64 43.09
CA VAL A 15 -10.75 26.13 41.71
C VAL A 15 -9.31 25.94 41.20
N LEU A 16 -8.30 26.18 42.04
CA LEU A 16 -6.90 25.91 41.68
C LEU A 16 -6.65 24.42 41.44
N ALA A 17 -7.21 23.55 42.28
CA ALA A 17 -7.13 22.10 42.14
C ALA A 17 -7.84 21.60 40.86
N MET A 18 -8.99 22.18 40.50
CA MET A 18 -9.67 21.88 39.22
C MET A 18 -8.85 22.34 38.00
N LEU A 19 -8.21 23.51 38.09
CA LEU A 19 -7.32 24.03 37.03
C LEU A 19 -6.04 23.20 36.90
N LEU A 20 -5.44 22.76 38.02
CA LEU A 20 -4.26 21.91 38.04
C LEU A 20 -4.57 20.47 37.61
N SER A 21 -5.77 19.94 37.88
CA SER A 21 -6.18 18.63 37.36
C SER A 21 -6.29 18.61 35.83
N ALA A 22 -6.59 19.75 35.19
CA ALA A 22 -6.58 19.85 33.73
C ALA A 22 -5.15 19.81 33.14
N THR A 23 -4.13 20.17 33.91
CA THR A 23 -2.70 20.08 33.51
C THR A 23 -2.05 18.74 33.83
N LEU A 24 -2.71 17.91 34.63
CA LEU A 24 -2.30 16.55 35.01
C LEU A 24 -3.07 15.48 34.24
N ALA A 25 -3.89 15.86 33.26
CA ALA A 25 -4.37 14.92 32.26
C ALA A 25 -3.14 14.27 31.62
N PRO A 26 -3.09 12.93 31.50
CA PRO A 26 -1.96 12.26 30.86
C PRO A 26 -1.78 12.89 29.48
N VAL A 27 -0.55 13.33 29.17
CA VAL A 27 -0.14 13.55 27.78
C VAL A 27 -0.50 12.26 27.07
N ALA A 28 -1.41 12.38 26.10
CA ALA A 28 -1.91 11.23 25.37
C ALA A 28 -0.72 10.40 24.88
N ILE A 29 -0.89 9.08 25.01
CA ILE A 29 -0.10 8.03 24.36
C ILE A 29 0.35 8.56 23.00
N ALA A 30 1.65 8.42 22.67
CA ALA A 30 2.25 8.76 21.38
C ALA A 30 1.19 8.76 20.29
N GLU A 31 0.75 9.95 19.87
CA GLU A 31 -0.53 10.14 19.21
C GLU A 31 -0.58 9.30 17.93
N VAL A 32 -1.34 8.21 17.97
CA VAL A 32 -1.81 7.54 16.76
C VAL A 32 -2.69 8.58 16.07
N LYS A 33 -2.16 9.21 15.01
CA LYS A 33 -2.83 10.27 14.23
C LYS A 33 -3.46 9.71 12.96
N TRP A 34 -3.84 8.45 12.99
CA TRP A 34 -4.60 7.79 11.93
C TRP A 34 -5.70 6.96 12.57
N GLU A 35 -6.85 6.86 11.90
CA GLU A 35 -7.98 6.07 12.39
C GLU A 35 -7.82 4.63 11.96
N GLU A 36 -8.05 3.70 12.88
CA GLU A 36 -8.07 2.29 12.53
C GLU A 36 -9.26 2.00 11.61
N ASP A 37 -8.94 1.52 10.41
CA ASP A 37 -9.89 1.20 9.38
C ASP A 37 -10.09 -0.31 9.25
N ASN A 38 -11.35 -0.74 9.23
CA ASN A 38 -11.70 -2.15 9.14
C ASN A 38 -11.87 -2.62 7.69
N TRP A 39 -11.78 -1.73 6.70
CA TRP A 39 -12.05 -2.08 5.30
C TRP A 39 -10.98 -3.03 4.73
N LEU A 40 -9.71 -2.90 5.13
CA LEU A 40 -8.66 -3.84 4.70
C LEU A 40 -9.01 -5.27 5.12
N TYR A 41 -9.40 -5.45 6.38
CA TYR A 41 -9.76 -6.76 6.91
C TYR A 41 -11.06 -7.31 6.29
N THR A 42 -12.05 -6.45 6.07
CA THR A 42 -13.41 -6.89 5.68
C THR A 42 -13.64 -6.98 4.18
N MET A 43 -13.11 -6.03 3.41
CA MET A 43 -13.29 -5.94 1.98
C MET A 43 -12.06 -6.35 1.18
N GLY A 44 -10.86 -6.13 1.73
CA GLY A 44 -9.63 -6.45 1.03
C GLY A 44 -9.51 -7.92 0.63
N GLN A 45 -10.19 -8.82 1.35
CA GLN A 45 -10.18 -10.27 1.07
C GLN A 45 -10.70 -10.62 -0.32
N GLU A 46 -11.76 -9.97 -0.80
CA GLU A 46 -12.29 -10.23 -2.15
C GLU A 46 -11.28 -9.83 -3.23
N PHE A 47 -10.65 -8.68 -3.08
CA PHE A 47 -9.60 -8.20 -3.98
C PHE A 47 -8.37 -9.12 -3.94
N LEU A 48 -7.98 -9.57 -2.74
CA LEU A 48 -6.91 -10.54 -2.55
C LEU A 48 -7.18 -11.87 -3.27
N GLU A 49 -8.38 -12.43 -3.11
CA GLU A 49 -8.80 -13.67 -3.75
C GLU A 49 -8.81 -13.54 -5.29
N ASN A 50 -9.24 -12.39 -5.81
CA ASN A 50 -9.19 -12.08 -7.23
C ASN A 50 -7.74 -11.97 -7.74
N GLY A 51 -6.80 -11.58 -6.89
CA GLY A 51 -5.36 -11.56 -7.17
C GLY A 51 -4.73 -10.17 -7.13
N ASP A 52 -5.41 -9.19 -6.53
CA ASP A 52 -4.82 -7.88 -6.25
C ASP A 52 -3.72 -8.01 -5.19
N GLU A 53 -2.87 -6.97 -5.14
CA GLU A 53 -1.77 -6.82 -4.21
C GLU A 53 -2.00 -5.64 -3.28
N PHE A 54 -1.59 -5.80 -2.01
CA PHE A 54 -1.51 -4.73 -1.03
C PHE A 54 -0.05 -4.40 -0.72
N GLY A 55 0.34 -3.16 -1.02
CA GLY A 55 1.66 -2.60 -0.79
C GLY A 55 1.60 -1.33 0.06
N CYS A 56 2.77 -0.76 0.34
CA CYS A 56 2.87 0.44 1.17
C CYS A 56 2.91 1.72 0.33
N TYR A 57 2.14 2.75 0.69
CA TYR A 57 2.37 4.11 0.19
C TYR A 57 3.13 4.97 1.21
N GLY A 58 2.73 4.89 2.47
CA GLY A 58 3.37 5.59 3.57
C GLY A 58 2.48 5.69 4.80
N MET A 59 3.00 6.32 5.85
CA MET A 59 2.32 6.52 7.13
C MET A 59 2.11 8.02 7.39
N PRO A 60 0.93 8.48 7.83
CA PRO A 60 0.64 9.90 8.02
C PRO A 60 1.63 10.68 8.92
N ASN A 61 2.28 10.00 9.86
CA ASN A 61 3.18 10.59 10.85
C ASN A 61 4.66 10.48 10.52
N LEU A 62 4.99 9.88 9.37
CA LEU A 62 6.37 9.58 9.01
C LEU A 62 6.64 10.10 7.61
N GLU A 63 7.86 10.62 7.42
CA GLU A 63 8.29 11.12 6.14
C GLU A 63 9.44 10.28 5.60
N TRP A 64 9.28 9.80 4.36
CA TRP A 64 10.30 9.03 3.65
C TRP A 64 11.68 9.68 3.65
N LYS A 65 11.74 11.02 3.55
CA LYS A 65 13.00 11.77 3.53
C LYS A 65 13.65 11.90 4.92
N ALA A 66 12.85 11.83 5.98
CA ALA A 66 13.33 11.93 7.35
C ALA A 66 13.81 10.57 7.87
N ASP A 67 12.97 9.54 7.72
CA ASP A 67 13.27 8.18 8.16
C ASP A 67 12.57 7.14 7.27
N PRO A 68 13.20 6.73 6.15
CA PRO A 68 12.60 5.75 5.23
C PRO A 68 12.48 4.36 5.86
N GLY A 69 13.33 4.03 6.85
CA GLY A 69 13.25 2.75 7.56
C GLY A 69 12.01 2.69 8.43
N ALA A 70 11.73 3.77 9.17
CA ALA A 70 10.53 3.88 10.00
C ALA A 70 9.24 3.82 9.17
N VAL A 71 9.17 4.55 8.04
CA VAL A 71 7.99 4.49 7.17
C VAL A 71 7.76 3.06 6.68
N ALA A 72 8.81 2.39 6.20
CA ALA A 72 8.72 1.02 5.69
C ALA A 72 8.22 0.05 6.77
N ILE A 73 8.88 -0.01 7.94
CA ILE A 73 8.53 -1.01 8.96
C ILE A 73 7.11 -0.81 9.51
N GLU A 74 6.72 0.43 9.82
CA GLU A 74 5.40 0.74 10.40
C GLU A 74 4.27 0.45 9.41
N CYS A 75 4.49 0.77 8.13
CA CYS A 75 3.53 0.50 7.08
C CYS A 75 3.38 -1.01 6.80
N LYS A 76 4.50 -1.74 6.83
CA LYS A 76 4.49 -3.21 6.70
C LYS A 76 3.72 -3.85 7.85
N GLU A 77 3.98 -3.43 9.09
CA GLU A 77 3.27 -3.93 10.26
C GLU A 77 1.77 -3.64 10.16
N TYR A 78 1.40 -2.41 9.80
CA TYR A 78 0.01 -2.03 9.61
C TYR A 78 -0.73 -2.91 8.59
N ILE A 79 -0.13 -3.20 7.42
CA ILE A 79 -0.72 -4.06 6.39
C ILE A 79 -0.80 -5.50 6.88
N SER A 80 0.32 -6.07 7.34
CA SER A 80 0.43 -7.48 7.69
C SER A 80 -0.41 -7.89 8.91
N GLU A 81 -0.78 -6.94 9.78
CA GLU A 81 -1.73 -7.19 10.87
C GLU A 81 -3.19 -7.30 10.39
N ARG A 82 -3.50 -6.80 9.18
CA ARG A 82 -4.88 -6.62 8.69
C ARG A 82 -5.22 -7.51 7.51
N ILE A 83 -4.25 -7.78 6.62
CA ILE A 83 -4.46 -8.57 5.43
C ILE A 83 -3.15 -9.21 4.94
N ASP A 84 -3.27 -10.35 4.27
CA ASP A 84 -2.17 -10.89 3.47
C ASP A 84 -1.89 -9.94 2.29
N ALA A 85 -0.63 -9.81 1.87
CA ALA A 85 -0.31 -8.89 0.78
C ALA A 85 -0.77 -9.36 -0.60
N SER A 86 -0.96 -10.68 -0.77
CA SER A 86 -1.45 -11.31 -1.99
C SER A 86 -1.91 -12.73 -1.67
N LYS A 87 -2.75 -13.32 -2.52
CA LYS A 87 -3.09 -14.76 -2.46
C LYS A 87 -1.85 -15.67 -2.55
N TRP A 88 -0.72 -15.15 -3.02
CA TRP A 88 0.54 -15.89 -3.14
C TRP A 88 1.49 -15.72 -1.93
N GLY A 89 1.22 -14.77 -1.05
CA GLY A 89 2.09 -14.50 0.09
C GLY A 89 1.58 -13.40 1.02
N SER A 90 1.79 -13.61 2.31
CA SER A 90 1.30 -12.70 3.37
C SER A 90 2.10 -11.41 3.52
N ASN A 91 3.40 -11.44 3.16
CA ASN A 91 4.27 -10.29 3.37
C ASN A 91 4.20 -9.30 2.20
N PRO A 92 3.99 -7.99 2.45
CA PRO A 92 4.03 -6.98 1.41
C PRO A 92 5.45 -6.79 0.91
N ILE A 93 5.59 -6.67 -0.42
CA ILE A 93 6.88 -6.54 -1.11
C ILE A 93 6.97 -5.30 -1.99
N SER A 94 5.87 -4.58 -2.17
CA SER A 94 5.79 -3.35 -2.96
C SER A 94 5.59 -2.13 -2.07
N THR A 95 6.31 -1.06 -2.38
CA THR A 95 6.15 0.24 -1.73
C THR A 95 6.32 1.38 -2.72
N TYR A 96 5.64 2.50 -2.47
CA TYR A 96 6.01 3.78 -3.04
C TYR A 96 7.29 4.29 -2.39
N THR A 97 8.14 4.98 -3.15
CA THR A 97 9.15 5.88 -2.59
C THR A 97 9.24 7.18 -3.39
N PRO A 98 9.47 8.34 -2.72
CA PRO A 98 9.64 9.59 -3.44
C PRO A 98 11.02 9.66 -4.11
N SER A 99 11.12 10.49 -5.15
CA SER A 99 12.41 10.82 -5.74
C SER A 99 13.36 11.49 -4.73
N GLY A 100 14.65 11.19 -4.86
CA GLY A 100 15.72 11.84 -4.09
C GLY A 100 16.18 11.09 -2.84
N LEU A 101 15.65 9.89 -2.58
CA LEU A 101 16.29 8.96 -1.65
C LEU A 101 17.60 8.42 -2.25
N THR A 102 18.59 8.21 -1.39
CA THR A 102 19.88 7.61 -1.78
C THR A 102 19.75 6.10 -1.97
N ALA A 103 20.65 5.49 -2.76
CA ALA A 103 20.70 4.03 -2.91
C ALA A 103 20.78 3.29 -1.56
N TYR A 104 21.50 3.85 -0.58
CA TYR A 104 21.57 3.30 0.78
C TYR A 104 20.20 3.32 1.50
N GLN A 105 19.42 4.39 1.33
CA GLN A 105 18.06 4.45 1.88
C GLN A 105 17.13 3.44 1.21
N HIS A 106 17.24 3.23 -0.10
CA HIS A 106 16.53 2.13 -0.77
C HIS A 106 16.98 0.78 -0.18
N THR A 107 18.27 0.54 0.05
CA THR A 107 18.71 -0.71 0.71
C THR A 107 18.11 -0.89 2.11
N ILE A 108 17.94 0.18 2.88
CA ILE A 108 17.25 0.12 4.19
C ILE A 108 15.81 -0.37 4.02
N ILE A 109 15.07 0.20 3.06
CA ILE A 109 13.68 -0.17 2.74
C ILE A 109 13.61 -1.63 2.29
N ALA A 110 14.52 -2.05 1.40
CA ALA A 110 14.61 -3.43 0.92
C ALA A 110 14.86 -4.44 2.04
N ASN A 111 15.71 -4.09 3.00
CA ASN A 111 15.96 -4.94 4.17
C ASN A 111 14.73 -5.09 5.09
N GLN A 112 13.72 -4.23 4.98
CA GLN A 112 12.43 -4.43 5.65
C GLN A 112 11.50 -5.39 4.89
N GLY A 113 11.86 -5.80 3.67
CA GLY A 113 11.16 -6.77 2.83
C GLY A 113 10.44 -6.19 1.62
N PHE A 114 10.47 -4.87 1.42
CA PHE A 114 9.93 -4.25 0.21
C PHE A 114 10.97 -4.29 -0.90
N MET A 115 10.79 -5.14 -1.92
CA MET A 115 11.76 -5.27 -3.00
C MET A 115 11.45 -4.37 -4.20
N ILE A 116 10.22 -3.89 -4.32
CA ILE A 116 9.77 -3.01 -5.39
C ILE A 116 9.45 -1.64 -4.79
N HIS A 117 10.13 -0.59 -5.22
CA HIS A 117 10.01 0.74 -4.59
C HIS A 117 9.36 1.80 -5.50
N GLY A 118 8.65 1.39 -6.56
CA GLY A 118 8.22 2.24 -7.70
C GLY A 118 7.59 3.60 -7.32
N ASP A 119 7.33 4.56 -8.19
CA ASP A 119 7.47 4.71 -9.64
C ASP A 119 8.43 5.86 -9.91
N ASN A 120 9.37 5.71 -10.85
CA ASN A 120 10.28 6.78 -11.25
C ASN A 120 11.00 7.43 -10.06
N THR A 121 11.59 6.61 -9.19
CA THR A 121 12.25 7.03 -7.95
C THR A 121 13.55 7.80 -8.22
N GLY A 122 14.05 7.72 -9.46
CA GLY A 122 15.23 8.45 -9.91
C GLY A 122 16.54 7.75 -9.54
N GLN A 123 16.51 6.45 -9.25
CA GLN A 123 17.73 5.68 -9.15
C GLN A 123 18.40 5.52 -10.51
N SER A 124 19.70 5.26 -10.51
CA SER A 124 20.45 5.01 -11.74
C SER A 124 20.13 3.65 -12.36
N ALA A 125 19.87 2.68 -11.49
CA ALA A 125 19.47 1.32 -11.80
C ALA A 125 17.95 1.26 -11.90
N LYS A 126 17.44 0.64 -12.97
CA LYS A 126 16.05 0.83 -13.41
C LYS A 126 15.46 -0.46 -13.96
N ALA A 127 14.19 -0.67 -13.67
CA ALA A 127 13.40 -1.76 -14.19
C ALA A 127 12.25 -1.19 -15.04
N TRP A 128 12.15 -1.65 -16.28
CA TRP A 128 11.00 -1.41 -17.15
C TRP A 128 10.71 0.08 -17.42
N HIS A 129 11.73 0.92 -17.54
CA HIS A 129 11.56 2.31 -18.03
C HIS A 129 11.31 2.37 -19.55
N ASN A 130 11.56 1.27 -20.26
CA ASN A 130 11.15 0.99 -21.64
C ASN A 130 10.99 -0.55 -21.81
N SER A 131 10.53 -1.01 -22.98
CA SER A 131 10.29 -2.44 -23.25
C SER A 131 11.53 -3.32 -23.21
N GLU A 132 12.71 -2.76 -23.46
CA GLU A 132 14.00 -3.47 -23.48
C GLU A 132 14.76 -3.38 -22.13
N ASN A 133 14.29 -2.55 -21.19
CA ASN A 133 14.92 -2.34 -19.89
C ASN A 133 14.49 -3.42 -18.89
N GLU A 134 14.78 -4.67 -19.21
CA GLU A 134 14.58 -5.79 -18.30
C GLU A 134 15.50 -5.66 -17.08
N PRO A 135 15.00 -5.95 -15.86
CA PRO A 135 15.83 -5.93 -14.66
C PRO A 135 16.86 -7.07 -14.70
N ILE A 136 18.09 -6.76 -14.28
CA ILE A 136 19.20 -7.71 -14.19
C ILE A 136 19.48 -8.04 -12.71
N ASN A 137 19.30 -7.06 -11.83
CA ASN A 137 19.57 -7.16 -10.40
C ASN A 137 18.35 -6.73 -9.58
N GLU A 138 18.30 -7.19 -8.32
CA GLU A 138 17.20 -6.85 -7.40
C GLU A 138 17.05 -5.35 -7.19
N TYR A 139 18.16 -4.60 -7.15
CA TYR A 139 18.14 -3.16 -6.95
C TYR A 139 17.63 -2.37 -8.18
N ASP A 140 17.46 -3.00 -9.34
CA ASP A 140 16.82 -2.35 -10.50
C ASP A 140 15.33 -2.09 -10.21
N TRP A 141 14.69 -2.95 -9.41
CA TRP A 141 13.30 -2.82 -8.96
C TRP A 141 13.07 -1.68 -7.96
N PHE A 142 14.15 -1.03 -7.51
CA PHE A 142 14.05 0.18 -6.69
C PHE A 142 13.64 1.41 -7.50
N ASP A 143 13.66 1.34 -8.84
CA ASP A 143 13.13 2.36 -9.72
C ASP A 143 12.34 1.70 -10.86
N LEU A 144 11.10 1.34 -10.55
CA LEU A 144 10.16 0.81 -11.54
C LEU A 144 9.63 1.92 -12.45
N GLY A 145 9.61 1.65 -13.75
CA GLY A 145 9.09 2.57 -14.75
C GLY A 145 7.58 2.72 -14.71
N ARG A 146 7.11 3.93 -14.99
CA ARG A 146 5.68 4.28 -15.15
C ARG A 146 5.35 4.47 -16.63
N ARG A 147 5.56 3.43 -17.43
CA ARG A 147 5.43 3.51 -18.89
C ARG A 147 4.01 3.84 -19.33
N GLY A 148 3.01 3.26 -18.66
CA GLY A 148 1.59 3.49 -18.94
C GLY A 148 1.07 4.84 -18.45
N GLY A 149 1.89 5.64 -17.74
CA GLY A 149 1.47 6.97 -17.29
C GLY A 149 0.31 6.92 -16.28
N SER A 150 -0.67 7.80 -16.48
CA SER A 150 -1.78 8.10 -15.57
C SER A 150 -3.07 7.44 -16.08
N LEU A 151 -3.86 6.84 -15.20
CA LEU A 151 -5.21 6.35 -15.54
C LEU A 151 -6.28 7.45 -15.39
N GLU A 152 -5.93 8.60 -14.83
CA GLU A 152 -6.82 9.72 -14.57
C GLU A 152 -7.34 10.38 -15.85
N LYS A 153 -8.65 10.59 -15.92
CA LYS A 153 -9.33 11.21 -17.05
C LYS A 153 -8.79 12.60 -17.35
N GLY A 154 -8.38 12.81 -18.60
CA GLY A 154 -7.77 14.07 -19.06
C GLY A 154 -6.29 14.23 -18.74
N ILE A 155 -5.67 13.22 -18.10
CA ILE A 155 -4.22 13.08 -17.95
C ILE A 155 -3.74 11.85 -18.74
N ALA A 156 -4.52 10.77 -18.73
CA ALA A 156 -4.29 9.59 -19.55
C ALA A 156 -4.11 9.93 -21.03
N ASP A 157 -3.17 9.25 -21.67
CA ASP A 157 -2.85 9.38 -23.08
C ASP A 157 -3.01 8.00 -23.71
N VAL A 158 -4.18 7.73 -24.29
CA VAL A 158 -4.58 6.40 -24.77
C VAL A 158 -3.62 5.91 -25.87
N ASP A 159 -3.30 6.78 -26.83
CA ASP A 159 -2.39 6.46 -27.95
C ASP A 159 -1.01 6.08 -27.41
N ARG A 160 -0.49 6.84 -26.43
CA ARG A 160 0.78 6.52 -25.79
C ARG A 160 0.73 5.19 -25.04
N VAL A 161 -0.36 4.87 -24.34
CA VAL A 161 -0.49 3.59 -23.62
C VAL A 161 -0.52 2.42 -24.62
N GLU A 162 -1.25 2.56 -25.72
CA GLU A 162 -1.30 1.57 -26.80
C GLU A 162 0.09 1.33 -27.40
N ASP A 163 0.84 2.39 -27.72
CA ASP A 163 2.23 2.29 -28.21
C ASP A 163 3.14 1.53 -27.23
N GLU A 164 3.00 1.78 -25.92
CA GLU A 164 3.82 1.13 -24.89
C GLU A 164 3.44 -0.34 -24.70
N LEU A 165 2.17 -0.71 -24.89
CA LEU A 165 1.69 -2.10 -24.88
C LEU A 165 2.17 -2.86 -26.11
N ASP A 166 2.12 -2.24 -27.29
CA ASP A 166 2.62 -2.81 -28.55
C ASP A 166 4.14 -3.04 -28.52
N ALA A 167 4.87 -2.18 -27.80
CA ALA A 167 6.29 -2.36 -27.56
C ALA A 167 6.60 -3.56 -26.63
N GLY A 168 5.61 -4.09 -25.91
CA GLY A 168 5.76 -5.21 -24.97
C GLY A 168 6.45 -4.84 -23.66
N GLY A 169 6.84 -5.87 -22.89
CA GLY A 169 7.48 -5.71 -21.59
C GLY A 169 6.48 -5.46 -20.45
N PHE A 170 6.92 -4.81 -19.37
CA PHE A 170 6.02 -4.44 -18.27
C PHE A 170 5.54 -3.00 -18.42
N VAL A 171 4.21 -2.81 -18.47
CA VAL A 171 3.53 -1.52 -18.56
C VAL A 171 2.77 -1.26 -17.27
N ASN A 172 3.27 -0.29 -16.51
CA ASN A 172 2.73 0.09 -15.22
C ASN A 172 2.11 1.49 -15.30
N MET A 173 0.86 1.58 -14.86
CA MET A 173 0.09 2.82 -14.74
C MET A 173 -0.07 3.21 -13.28
N TYR A 174 -0.13 4.51 -12.99
CA TYR A 174 -0.58 4.97 -11.67
C TYR A 174 -2.03 5.45 -11.72
N TRP A 175 -2.70 5.35 -10.57
CA TRP A 175 -4.07 5.76 -10.35
C TRP A 175 -4.21 6.37 -8.96
N ILE A 176 -4.78 7.57 -8.88
CA ILE A 176 -5.26 8.17 -7.64
C ILE A 176 -6.78 8.23 -7.71
N GLY A 177 -7.47 7.38 -6.94
CA GLY A 177 -8.92 7.30 -6.96
C GLY A 177 -9.63 8.47 -6.29
N ARG A 178 -8.95 9.13 -5.35
CA ARG A 178 -9.51 10.24 -4.57
C ARG A 178 -8.44 11.26 -4.18
N ILE A 179 -8.80 12.53 -4.27
CA ILE A 179 -8.01 13.65 -3.74
C ILE A 179 -8.89 14.43 -2.78
N SER A 180 -8.54 14.42 -1.48
CA SER A 180 -9.39 14.96 -0.42
C SER A 180 -10.79 14.33 -0.49
N ASP A 181 -11.87 15.09 -0.70
CA ASP A 181 -13.25 14.57 -0.82
C ASP A 181 -13.72 14.38 -2.27
N LEU A 182 -12.83 14.57 -3.25
CA LEU A 182 -13.18 14.49 -4.66
C LEU A 182 -12.77 13.14 -5.24
N ASN A 183 -13.76 12.41 -5.75
CA ASN A 183 -13.53 11.22 -6.55
C ASN A 183 -12.93 11.61 -7.90
N VAL A 184 -11.76 11.06 -8.20
CA VAL A 184 -11.13 11.19 -9.51
C VAL A 184 -11.81 10.20 -10.47
N ARG A 185 -11.91 10.57 -11.74
CA ARG A 185 -12.47 9.70 -12.79
C ARG A 185 -11.32 9.01 -13.52
N HIS A 186 -11.44 7.73 -13.79
CA HIS A 186 -10.54 7.01 -14.69
C HIS A 186 -10.90 7.35 -16.14
N ASP A 187 -9.94 7.18 -17.05
CA ASP A 187 -10.18 7.22 -18.48
C ASP A 187 -10.65 5.85 -18.99
N ALA A 188 -11.95 5.75 -19.24
CA ALA A 188 -12.58 4.48 -19.65
C ALA A 188 -12.02 3.98 -20.98
N SER A 189 -11.56 4.88 -21.86
CA SER A 189 -10.99 4.49 -23.15
C SER A 189 -9.67 3.72 -23.01
N VAL A 190 -8.91 3.94 -21.93
CA VAL A 190 -7.75 3.10 -21.63
C VAL A 190 -8.20 1.68 -21.27
N ILE A 191 -9.20 1.55 -20.40
CA ILE A 191 -9.69 0.23 -19.96
C ILE A 191 -10.32 -0.53 -21.13
N ASP A 192 -11.17 0.14 -21.92
CA ASP A 192 -11.78 -0.44 -23.12
C ASP A 192 -10.70 -0.96 -24.08
N MET A 193 -9.67 -0.15 -24.37
CA MET A 193 -8.57 -0.56 -25.25
C MET A 193 -7.79 -1.75 -24.71
N VAL A 194 -7.39 -1.74 -23.43
CA VAL A 194 -6.57 -2.83 -22.87
C VAL A 194 -7.37 -4.13 -22.82
N THR A 195 -8.65 -4.08 -22.44
CA THR A 195 -9.51 -5.26 -22.28
C THR A 195 -9.86 -5.97 -23.60
N GLU A 196 -9.76 -5.27 -24.73
CA GLU A 196 -9.90 -5.86 -26.07
C GLU A 196 -8.65 -6.66 -26.51
N ARG A 197 -7.53 -6.55 -25.80
CA ARG A 197 -6.27 -7.23 -26.13
C ARG A 197 -6.22 -8.64 -25.55
N ASN A 198 -5.73 -9.59 -26.36
CA ASN A 198 -5.49 -10.97 -25.94
C ASN A 198 -4.01 -11.26 -25.59
N ASP A 199 -3.11 -10.30 -25.78
CA ASP A 199 -1.67 -10.45 -25.57
C ASP A 199 -1.19 -9.92 -24.20
N VAL A 200 -2.14 -9.51 -23.34
CA VAL A 200 -1.90 -8.91 -22.03
C VAL A 200 -1.99 -9.95 -20.90
N TRP A 201 -0.99 -9.94 -20.01
CA TRP A 201 -1.06 -10.52 -18.66
C TRP A 201 -1.43 -9.42 -17.66
N TYR A 202 -2.63 -9.49 -17.08
CA TYR A 202 -3.07 -8.57 -16.03
C TYR A 202 -2.54 -9.06 -14.69
N THR A 203 -1.72 -8.23 -14.07
CA THR A 203 -0.86 -8.63 -12.96
C THR A 203 -0.59 -7.48 -11.99
N THR A 204 0.22 -7.74 -10.98
CA THR A 204 0.63 -6.81 -9.92
C THR A 204 2.14 -6.68 -9.89
N TRP A 205 2.67 -5.63 -9.26
CA TRP A 205 4.12 -5.45 -9.10
C TRP A 205 4.78 -6.67 -8.47
N GLY A 206 4.18 -7.19 -7.41
CA GLY A 206 4.67 -8.33 -6.67
C GLY A 206 4.63 -9.63 -7.47
N GLU A 207 3.62 -9.83 -8.32
CA GLU A 207 3.56 -10.98 -9.22
C GLU A 207 4.67 -10.92 -10.29
N VAL A 208 4.87 -9.79 -10.97
CA VAL A 208 5.92 -9.65 -11.99
C VAL A 208 7.31 -9.81 -11.38
N TYR A 209 7.57 -9.17 -10.23
CA TYR A 209 8.83 -9.35 -9.50
C TYR A 209 9.04 -10.82 -9.15
N SER A 210 8.04 -11.47 -8.53
CA SER A 210 8.16 -12.86 -8.10
C SER A 210 8.38 -13.81 -9.28
N TYR A 211 7.68 -13.57 -10.40
CA TYR A 211 7.86 -14.31 -11.65
C TYR A 211 9.28 -14.14 -12.21
N TRP A 212 9.81 -12.92 -12.20
CA TRP A 212 11.18 -12.62 -12.63
C TRP A 212 12.24 -13.28 -11.73
N THR A 213 12.06 -13.30 -10.40
CA THR A 213 13.07 -13.85 -9.48
C THR A 213 13.39 -15.33 -9.67
N VAL A 214 12.52 -16.08 -10.37
CA VAL A 214 12.79 -17.48 -10.71
C VAL A 214 14.09 -17.65 -11.51
N GLU A 215 14.57 -16.61 -12.20
CA GLU A 215 15.88 -16.66 -12.87
C GLU A 215 17.06 -16.88 -11.94
N ARG A 216 16.88 -16.49 -10.69
CA ARG A 216 17.91 -16.56 -9.66
C ARG A 216 18.10 -17.98 -9.13
N CYS A 217 17.14 -18.87 -9.38
CA CYS A 217 17.27 -20.28 -9.04
C CYS A 217 16.44 -21.17 -9.98
N HIS A 218 17.05 -21.55 -11.10
CA HIS A 218 16.48 -22.49 -12.06
C HIS A 218 16.78 -23.94 -11.66
N GLN A 219 16.07 -24.46 -10.67
CA GLN A 219 16.11 -25.89 -10.32
C GLN A 219 14.77 -26.53 -10.65
N PHE A 220 14.79 -27.49 -11.57
CA PHE A 220 13.61 -28.23 -11.97
C PHE A 220 14.00 -29.66 -12.32
N TYR A 221 13.04 -30.55 -12.14
CA TYR A 221 13.13 -31.95 -12.48
C TYR A 221 12.09 -32.29 -13.55
N HIS A 222 12.49 -33.09 -14.53
CA HIS A 222 11.57 -33.67 -15.49
C HIS A 222 11.99 -35.08 -15.87
N ASN A 223 11.02 -35.90 -16.23
CA ASN A 223 11.25 -37.28 -16.65
C ASN A 223 10.08 -37.77 -17.51
N LEU A 224 10.37 -38.61 -18.50
CA LEU A 224 9.36 -39.31 -19.27
C LEU A 224 9.44 -40.81 -18.96
N SER A 225 8.33 -41.38 -18.53
CA SER A 225 8.21 -42.82 -18.26
C SER A 225 7.06 -43.38 -19.07
N GLY A 226 7.39 -44.09 -20.17
CA GLY A 226 6.41 -44.45 -21.19
C GLY A 226 5.83 -43.20 -21.83
N SER A 227 4.51 -43.02 -21.77
CA SER A 227 3.84 -41.82 -22.29
C SER A 227 3.51 -40.77 -21.21
N VAL A 228 4.05 -40.89 -19.99
CA VAL A 228 3.78 -39.92 -18.91
C VAL A 228 4.98 -39.02 -18.69
N LEU A 229 4.87 -37.76 -19.10
CA LEU A 229 5.82 -36.70 -18.80
C LEU A 229 5.55 -36.18 -17.38
N GLN A 230 6.56 -36.17 -16.53
CA GLN A 230 6.54 -35.59 -15.20
C GLN A 230 7.41 -34.34 -15.18
N PHE A 231 6.95 -33.32 -14.45
CA PHE A 231 7.69 -32.09 -14.24
C PHE A 231 7.51 -31.59 -12.79
N ASN A 232 8.58 -31.04 -12.22
CA ASN A 232 8.54 -30.30 -10.98
C ASN A 232 9.48 -29.11 -11.03
N HIS A 233 8.98 -27.93 -10.64
CA HIS A 233 9.82 -26.79 -10.33
C HIS A 233 10.24 -26.91 -8.85
N ASP A 234 11.51 -27.17 -8.58
CA ASP A 234 11.95 -27.58 -7.25
C ASP A 234 11.83 -26.44 -6.21
N ASP A 235 11.28 -26.76 -5.03
CA ASP A 235 11.17 -25.82 -3.91
C ASP A 235 12.31 -26.02 -2.90
N THR A 236 13.55 -25.72 -3.30
CA THR A 236 14.73 -25.94 -2.46
C THR A 236 15.02 -24.76 -1.52
N THR A 237 15.70 -25.04 -0.39
CA THR A 237 16.17 -24.00 0.54
C THR A 237 17.07 -22.98 -0.14
N GLN A 238 17.87 -23.42 -1.12
CA GLN A 238 18.75 -22.56 -1.91
C GLN A 238 17.93 -21.60 -2.79
N CYS A 239 16.88 -22.09 -3.45
CA CYS A 239 16.00 -21.24 -4.25
C CYS A 239 15.22 -20.24 -3.41
N LYS A 240 14.75 -20.64 -2.21
CA LYS A 240 14.14 -19.70 -1.25
C LYS A 240 15.13 -18.65 -0.79
N ALA A 241 16.38 -19.03 -0.52
CA ALA A 241 17.41 -18.09 -0.08
C ALA A 241 17.86 -17.12 -1.18
N ALA A 242 17.73 -17.48 -2.46
CA ALA A 242 18.09 -16.62 -3.59
C ALA A 242 17.12 -15.44 -3.80
N ALA A 243 15.88 -15.57 -3.35
CA ALA A 243 14.84 -14.55 -3.41
C ALA A 243 13.87 -14.69 -2.22
N PRO A 244 14.30 -14.37 -0.98
CA PRO A 244 13.57 -14.71 0.24
C PRO A 244 12.25 -13.94 0.42
N HIS A 245 12.09 -12.83 -0.29
CA HIS A 245 10.88 -12.02 -0.24
C HIS A 245 9.92 -12.32 -1.39
N ALA A 246 10.34 -13.01 -2.45
CA ALA A 246 9.47 -13.31 -3.59
C ALA A 246 8.35 -14.29 -3.20
N TRP A 247 7.16 -14.04 -3.70
CA TRP A 247 6.03 -14.96 -3.54
C TRP A 247 6.20 -16.21 -4.40
N ASN A 248 5.49 -17.28 -4.06
CA ASN A 248 5.43 -18.46 -4.91
C ASN A 248 4.31 -18.29 -5.93
N VAL A 249 4.63 -17.73 -7.09
CA VAL A 249 3.69 -17.56 -8.21
C VAL A 249 3.88 -18.66 -9.26
N PRO A 250 2.82 -19.12 -9.95
CA PRO A 250 2.93 -20.02 -11.08
C PRO A 250 3.83 -19.43 -12.19
N VAL A 251 4.79 -20.22 -12.67
CA VAL A 251 5.64 -19.85 -13.81
C VAL A 251 5.31 -20.71 -15.01
N THR A 252 5.19 -20.09 -16.18
CA THR A 252 4.89 -20.78 -17.44
C THR A 252 6.16 -21.32 -18.08
N TRP A 253 6.19 -22.63 -18.24
CA TRP A 253 7.24 -23.39 -18.92
C TRP A 253 6.79 -23.83 -20.31
N ILE A 254 7.77 -24.10 -21.15
CA ILE A 254 7.60 -24.52 -22.53
C ILE A 254 8.28 -25.88 -22.69
N ALA A 255 7.52 -26.85 -23.18
CA ALA A 255 8.04 -28.14 -23.60
C ALA A 255 7.69 -28.39 -25.06
N ASP A 256 8.64 -28.87 -25.85
CA ASP A 256 8.36 -29.52 -27.14
C ASP A 256 8.06 -30.99 -26.86
N ILE A 257 6.88 -31.47 -27.24
CA ILE A 257 6.45 -32.86 -27.08
C ILE A 257 6.33 -33.59 -28.42
N GLY A 258 6.95 -33.04 -29.47
CA GLY A 258 6.88 -33.51 -30.84
C GLY A 258 5.44 -33.62 -31.33
N ASN A 259 5.17 -34.62 -32.16
CA ASN A 259 3.83 -34.84 -32.73
C ASN A 259 2.81 -35.48 -31.76
N SER A 260 3.11 -35.50 -30.45
CA SER A 260 2.24 -36.09 -29.43
C SER A 260 1.16 -35.10 -28.97
N SER A 261 0.07 -35.63 -28.43
CA SER A 261 -1.01 -34.81 -27.83
C SER A 261 -1.20 -35.14 -26.37
N VAL A 262 -1.47 -34.12 -25.54
CA VAL A 262 -1.80 -34.33 -24.13
C VAL A 262 -3.22 -34.87 -24.01
N LEU A 263 -3.34 -36.12 -23.54
CA LEU A 263 -4.61 -36.80 -23.30
C LEU A 263 -5.18 -36.51 -21.90
N ASN A 264 -4.30 -36.32 -20.91
CA ASN A 264 -4.68 -36.04 -19.54
C ASN A 264 -3.57 -35.28 -18.81
N SER A 265 -3.92 -34.50 -17.79
CA SER A 265 -2.97 -33.79 -16.94
C SER A 265 -3.48 -33.70 -15.50
N THR A 266 -2.56 -33.54 -14.56
CA THR A 266 -2.88 -33.14 -13.18
C THR A 266 -3.25 -31.65 -13.08
N LEU A 267 -2.86 -30.84 -14.06
CA LEU A 267 -3.21 -29.44 -14.16
C LEU A 267 -4.55 -29.27 -14.89
N SER A 268 -5.29 -28.22 -14.54
CA SER A 268 -6.49 -27.84 -15.28
C SER A 268 -6.12 -27.24 -16.65
N PRO A 269 -6.88 -27.54 -17.71
CA PRO A 269 -6.64 -26.92 -19.02
C PRO A 269 -6.78 -25.40 -18.95
N MET A 270 -6.06 -24.74 -19.84
CA MET A 270 -5.92 -23.29 -19.99
C MET A 270 -6.13 -22.91 -21.45
N SER A 271 -6.62 -21.70 -21.69
CA SER A 271 -6.72 -21.13 -23.03
C SER A 271 -5.58 -20.13 -23.28
N GLU A 272 -5.37 -19.77 -24.54
CA GLU A 272 -4.50 -18.64 -24.88
C GLU A 272 -5.05 -17.33 -24.30
N ASP A 273 -6.38 -17.21 -24.17
CA ASP A 273 -7.06 -16.02 -23.63
C ASP A 273 -6.92 -15.86 -22.11
N ASP A 274 -6.49 -16.90 -21.38
CA ASP A 274 -6.27 -16.79 -19.93
C ASP A 274 -5.18 -15.75 -19.66
N SER A 275 -5.57 -14.65 -19.00
CA SER A 275 -4.72 -13.46 -18.80
C SER A 275 -4.44 -13.13 -17.34
N ASN A 276 -4.89 -13.96 -16.38
CA ASN A 276 -4.50 -13.84 -14.97
C ASN A 276 -3.68 -15.04 -14.51
N THR A 277 -2.77 -14.76 -13.59
CA THR A 277 -1.86 -15.74 -13.00
C THR A 277 -2.61 -16.91 -12.37
N ARG A 278 -2.36 -18.12 -12.89
CA ARG A 278 -2.88 -19.39 -12.35
C ARG A 278 -2.03 -20.58 -12.79
N GLU A 279 -2.18 -21.72 -12.11
CA GLU A 279 -1.68 -22.98 -12.65
C GLU A 279 -2.60 -23.49 -13.76
N GLY A 280 -2.01 -24.15 -14.76
CA GLY A 280 -2.77 -24.70 -15.88
C GLY A 280 -1.89 -25.15 -17.03
N TRP A 281 -2.47 -25.73 -18.06
CA TRP A 281 -1.73 -26.16 -19.26
C TRP A 281 -2.53 -25.95 -20.54
N ARG A 282 -1.82 -25.69 -21.63
CA ARG A 282 -2.38 -25.65 -22.99
C ARG A 282 -1.36 -26.16 -23.99
N GLN A 283 -1.83 -26.66 -25.12
CA GLN A 283 -0.98 -27.18 -26.18
C GLN A 283 -1.28 -26.46 -27.50
N GLU A 284 -0.23 -26.09 -28.22
CA GLU A 284 -0.27 -25.49 -29.55
C GLU A 284 0.65 -26.26 -30.50
N GLY A 285 0.06 -27.14 -31.30
CA GLY A 285 0.83 -28.04 -32.15
C GLY A 285 1.75 -28.92 -31.31
N GLU A 286 3.06 -28.83 -31.53
CA GLU A 286 4.08 -29.62 -30.82
C GLU A 286 4.48 -29.00 -29.47
N ILE A 287 4.05 -27.76 -29.19
CA ILE A 287 4.44 -27.01 -28.00
C ILE A 287 3.40 -27.16 -26.89
N LEU A 288 3.85 -27.60 -25.72
CA LEU A 288 3.10 -27.64 -24.48
C LEU A 288 3.52 -26.47 -23.58
N TYR A 289 2.58 -25.59 -23.28
CA TYR A 289 2.71 -24.55 -22.28
C TYR A 289 2.08 -25.02 -20.97
N PHE A 290 2.79 -24.86 -19.86
CA PHE A 290 2.23 -25.19 -18.55
C PHE A 290 2.75 -24.26 -17.47
N SER A 291 1.81 -23.75 -16.67
CA SER A 291 2.06 -22.83 -15.56
C SER A 291 1.98 -23.61 -14.26
N VAL A 292 3.05 -23.60 -13.46
CA VAL A 292 3.17 -24.42 -12.25
C VAL A 292 3.88 -23.69 -11.12
N LEU A 293 3.40 -23.90 -9.90
CA LEU A 293 4.01 -23.44 -8.66
C LEU A 293 5.28 -24.21 -8.33
N ARG A 294 6.22 -23.56 -7.62
CA ARG A 294 7.33 -24.30 -7.01
C ARG A 294 6.82 -25.34 -6.02
N GLY A 295 7.42 -26.52 -6.05
CA GLY A 295 7.08 -27.66 -5.19
C GLY A 295 5.89 -28.48 -5.66
N HIS A 296 5.19 -28.06 -6.72
CA HIS A 296 4.06 -28.82 -7.26
C HIS A 296 4.53 -29.81 -8.34
N ASN A 297 4.36 -31.10 -8.07
CA ASN A 297 4.65 -32.16 -9.04
C ASN A 297 3.47 -32.27 -10.01
N VAL A 298 3.73 -32.11 -11.31
CA VAL A 298 2.72 -32.21 -12.36
C VAL A 298 3.05 -33.33 -13.33
N SER A 299 2.02 -33.88 -13.96
CA SER A 299 2.19 -34.86 -15.01
C SER A 299 1.25 -34.64 -16.19
N PHE A 300 1.73 -35.08 -17.35
CA PHE A 300 1.03 -35.05 -18.63
C PHE A 300 1.08 -36.44 -19.25
N THR A 301 -0.09 -37.03 -19.49
CA THR A 301 -0.20 -38.27 -20.25
C THR A 301 -0.30 -37.91 -21.72
N LEU A 302 0.72 -38.27 -22.49
CA LEU A 302 0.84 -38.06 -23.91
C LEU A 302 0.19 -39.21 -24.71
N SER A 303 -0.19 -38.95 -25.96
CA SER A 303 -0.82 -39.96 -26.84
C SER A 303 0.14 -41.09 -27.20
N ASP A 304 1.41 -40.72 -27.40
CA ASP A 304 2.49 -41.62 -27.76
C ASP A 304 3.74 -41.30 -26.92
N GLU A 305 4.62 -42.28 -26.80
CA GLU A 305 5.98 -42.03 -26.29
C GLU A 305 6.71 -41.15 -27.30
N ALA A 306 7.00 -39.93 -26.90
CA ALA A 306 7.58 -38.90 -27.75
C ALA A 306 8.96 -38.49 -27.24
N GLU A 307 9.84 -38.15 -28.16
CA GLU A 307 11.01 -37.36 -27.80
C GLU A 307 10.51 -35.97 -27.37
N TYR A 308 10.96 -35.52 -26.20
CA TYR A 308 10.54 -34.25 -25.63
C TYR A 308 11.75 -33.44 -25.16
N ASP A 309 11.59 -32.13 -25.16
CA ASP A 309 12.58 -31.20 -24.61
C ASP A 309 11.91 -30.08 -23.81
N ILE A 310 12.51 -29.67 -22.69
CA ILE A 310 12.06 -28.51 -21.93
C ILE A 310 12.83 -27.30 -22.44
N LEU A 311 12.17 -26.49 -23.27
CA LEU A 311 12.79 -25.34 -23.95
C LEU A 311 13.10 -24.18 -22.98
N GLY A 312 12.47 -24.16 -21.81
CA GLY A 312 12.65 -23.16 -20.78
C GLY A 312 11.33 -22.58 -20.31
N ARG A 313 11.35 -21.29 -19.95
CA ARG A 313 10.18 -20.55 -19.46
C ARG A 313 9.88 -19.36 -20.37
N THR A 314 8.63 -18.94 -20.38
CA THR A 314 8.24 -17.68 -21.02
C THR A 314 8.62 -16.49 -20.14
N GLN A 315 8.84 -15.33 -20.77
CA GLN A 315 9.12 -14.08 -20.06
C GLN A 315 7.95 -13.64 -19.18
N PHE A 316 6.73 -13.79 -19.69
CA PHE A 316 5.48 -13.48 -18.99
C PHE A 316 4.55 -14.68 -18.96
N PHE A 317 3.62 -14.67 -18.01
CA PHE A 317 2.61 -15.70 -17.86
C PHE A 317 1.93 -16.04 -19.19
N ASN A 318 1.69 -17.33 -19.43
CA ASN A 318 0.94 -17.85 -20.57
C ASN A 318 1.45 -17.41 -21.96
N ASN A 319 2.74 -17.08 -22.06
CA ASN A 319 3.38 -16.57 -23.28
C ASN A 319 2.79 -15.23 -23.78
N LYS A 320 2.24 -14.41 -22.88
CA LYS A 320 1.80 -13.04 -23.20
C LYS A 320 3.00 -12.17 -23.59
N SER A 321 2.78 -11.18 -24.46
CA SER A 321 3.82 -10.24 -24.92
C SER A 321 4.08 -9.12 -23.92
N VAL A 322 3.04 -8.79 -23.12
CA VAL A 322 3.05 -7.65 -22.22
C VAL A 322 2.45 -8.01 -20.87
N ALA A 323 3.09 -7.54 -19.81
CA ALA A 323 2.53 -7.50 -18.46
C ALA A 323 1.94 -6.11 -18.22
N PHE A 324 0.70 -6.05 -17.72
CA PHE A 324 0.01 -4.79 -17.45
C PHE A 324 -0.49 -4.75 -16.01
N THR A 325 -0.33 -3.59 -15.39
CA THR A 325 -0.81 -3.35 -14.02
C THR A 325 -1.25 -1.91 -13.83
N ILE A 326 -2.14 -1.72 -12.85
CA ILE A 326 -2.54 -0.40 -12.37
C ILE A 326 -2.20 -0.31 -10.89
N THR A 327 -1.46 0.72 -10.51
CA THR A 327 -1.09 0.97 -9.11
C THR A 327 -1.95 2.05 -8.52
N GLY A 328 -2.69 1.72 -7.46
CA GLY A 328 -3.44 2.69 -6.66
C GLY A 328 -2.51 3.40 -5.67
N HIS A 329 -2.19 4.67 -5.92
CA HIS A 329 -1.29 5.46 -5.06
C HIS A 329 -2.06 6.13 -3.93
N SER A 330 -1.57 6.03 -2.69
CA SER A 330 -2.20 6.68 -1.52
C SER A 330 -3.63 6.21 -1.23
N THR A 331 -3.86 4.90 -1.37
CA THR A 331 -5.18 4.30 -1.18
C THR A 331 -5.55 4.29 0.30
N THR A 332 -6.54 5.10 0.69
CA THR A 332 -7.08 5.17 2.06
C THR A 332 -8.43 4.46 2.22
N ASP A 333 -9.13 4.21 1.11
CA ASP A 333 -10.47 3.62 1.10
C ASP A 333 -10.69 2.85 -0.21
N LEU A 334 -10.51 1.53 -0.16
CA LEU A 334 -10.65 0.71 -1.36
C LEU A 334 -12.07 0.72 -1.92
N PHE A 335 -13.12 0.84 -1.10
CA PHE A 335 -14.50 0.82 -1.58
C PHE A 335 -14.77 1.90 -2.62
N HIS A 336 -14.32 3.12 -2.35
CA HIS A 336 -14.53 4.21 -3.28
C HIS A 336 -13.58 4.16 -4.49
N TRP A 337 -12.41 3.56 -4.33
CA TRP A 337 -11.37 3.50 -5.36
C TRP A 337 -11.62 2.40 -6.38
N SER A 338 -12.12 1.24 -5.94
CA SER A 338 -12.31 0.06 -6.77
C SER A 338 -13.69 -0.02 -7.42
N LYS A 339 -14.73 0.58 -6.83
CA LYS A 339 -16.14 0.51 -7.30
C LYS A 339 -16.37 0.79 -8.79
N ARG A 340 -15.43 1.48 -9.45
CA ARG A 340 -15.52 1.80 -10.88
C ARG A 340 -14.97 0.68 -11.79
N PHE A 341 -14.44 -0.38 -11.21
CA PHE A 341 -13.82 -1.51 -11.89
C PHE A 341 -14.51 -2.84 -11.51
N ASP A 342 -15.67 -2.80 -10.85
CA ASP A 342 -16.41 -4.00 -10.43
C ASP A 342 -16.81 -4.91 -11.61
N ASP A 343 -16.90 -4.35 -12.82
CA ASP A 343 -17.19 -5.08 -14.06
C ASP A 343 -15.95 -5.58 -14.80
N GLN A 344 -14.75 -5.30 -14.27
CA GLN A 344 -13.47 -5.60 -14.90
C GLN A 344 -12.81 -6.83 -14.27
N GLU A 345 -13.32 -8.02 -14.60
CA GLU A 345 -12.92 -9.29 -13.95
C GLU A 345 -11.43 -9.63 -14.09
N ASN A 346 -10.77 -9.12 -15.13
CA ASN A 346 -9.36 -9.41 -15.42
C ASN A 346 -8.37 -8.43 -14.80
N LEU A 347 -8.77 -7.18 -14.53
CA LEU A 347 -7.81 -6.17 -14.07
C LEU A 347 -7.26 -6.52 -12.69
N ARG A 348 -5.95 -6.36 -12.52
CA ARG A 348 -5.27 -6.56 -11.24
C ARG A 348 -4.56 -5.30 -10.83
N PHE A 349 -4.67 -4.99 -9.54
CA PHE A 349 -4.16 -3.76 -8.98
C PHE A 349 -3.10 -4.03 -7.92
N THR A 350 -2.09 -3.16 -7.89
CA THR A 350 -1.22 -2.98 -6.72
C THR A 350 -1.73 -1.78 -5.93
N TRP A 351 -2.45 -2.02 -4.84
CA TRP A 351 -2.97 -0.96 -3.96
C TRP A 351 -1.90 -0.56 -2.95
N LEU A 352 -1.29 0.61 -3.15
CA LEU A 352 -0.35 1.19 -2.19
C LEU A 352 -1.14 1.95 -1.13
N ILE A 353 -1.13 1.39 0.07
CA ILE A 353 -2.01 1.81 1.17
C ILE A 353 -1.38 2.91 2.00
N THR A 354 -2.21 3.85 2.44
CA THR A 354 -1.88 4.74 3.55
C THR A 354 -3.06 4.77 4.51
N PRO A 355 -2.84 4.62 5.84
CA PRO A 355 -3.92 4.77 6.81
C PRO A 355 -4.61 6.13 6.70
N GLU A 356 -5.91 6.17 6.96
CA GLU A 356 -6.65 7.44 6.97
C GLU A 356 -6.15 8.32 8.13
N PRO A 357 -5.63 9.53 7.86
CA PRO A 357 -5.17 10.42 8.93
C PRO A 357 -6.34 10.88 9.77
N ILE A 358 -6.15 10.97 11.09
CA ILE A 358 -7.07 11.70 11.96
C ILE A 358 -7.00 13.15 11.51
N ASP A 359 -8.16 13.75 11.21
CA ASP A 359 -8.25 15.19 10.98
C ASP A 359 -7.83 15.89 12.28
N GLU A 360 -6.55 16.26 12.36
CA GLU A 360 -6.03 17.10 13.43
C GLU A 360 -6.72 18.46 13.31
N GLY A 361 -7.87 18.57 13.98
CA GLY A 361 -8.59 19.82 14.11
C GLY A 361 -7.63 20.97 14.42
N ILE A 362 -7.97 22.16 13.95
CA ILE A 362 -7.03 23.27 13.78
C ILE A 362 -6.02 23.42 14.94
N SER A 363 -4.74 23.22 14.65
CA SER A 363 -3.62 23.16 15.62
C SER A 363 -3.48 24.36 16.58
N TRP A 364 -4.14 25.49 16.31
CA TRP A 364 -4.18 26.65 17.21
C TRP A 364 -5.31 26.60 18.27
N LEU A 365 -6.30 25.71 18.15
CA LEU A 365 -7.46 25.60 19.06
C LEU A 365 -7.06 25.39 20.54
N PRO A 366 -6.09 24.53 20.88
CA PRO A 366 -5.63 24.39 22.26
C PRO A 366 -5.03 25.70 22.82
N TYR A 367 -4.28 26.43 21.98
CA TYR A 367 -3.71 27.73 22.33
C TYR A 367 -4.79 28.81 22.46
N ALA A 368 -5.83 28.76 21.63
CA ALA A 368 -7.02 29.61 21.76
C ALA A 368 -7.74 29.38 23.09
N GLY A 369 -7.96 28.10 23.44
CA GLY A 369 -8.57 27.69 24.70
C GLY A 369 -7.76 28.20 25.89
N PHE A 370 -6.43 28.08 25.83
CA PHE A 370 -5.54 28.63 26.86
C PHE A 370 -5.62 30.15 26.96
N ALA A 371 -5.65 30.88 25.83
CA ALA A 371 -5.76 32.33 25.82
C ALA A 371 -7.09 32.82 26.44
N VAL A 372 -8.21 32.15 26.12
CA VAL A 372 -9.53 32.44 26.69
C VAL A 372 -9.55 32.15 28.19
N LEU A 373 -8.97 31.03 28.63
CA LEU A 373 -8.84 30.69 30.05
C LEU A 373 -8.00 31.71 30.82
N ALA A 374 -6.80 32.02 30.32
CA ALA A 374 -5.91 33.00 30.93
C ALA A 374 -6.55 34.40 31.00
N GLY A 375 -7.21 34.83 29.92
CA GLY A 375 -7.95 36.08 29.86
C GLY A 375 -9.11 36.12 30.87
N SER A 376 -9.85 35.02 31.01
CA SER A 376 -10.97 34.91 31.96
C SER A 376 -10.51 35.00 33.41
N VAL A 377 -9.44 34.28 33.77
CA VAL A 377 -8.86 34.31 35.13
C VAL A 377 -8.29 35.69 35.44
N ALA A 378 -7.58 36.31 34.50
CA ALA A 378 -7.07 37.67 34.66
C ALA A 378 -8.20 38.70 34.81
N GLY A 379 -9.27 38.56 34.03
CA GLY A 379 -10.46 39.41 34.11
C GLY A 379 -11.15 39.31 35.48
N ILE A 380 -11.37 38.09 35.98
CA ILE A 380 -11.94 37.85 37.31
C ILE A 380 -11.04 38.45 38.39
N TYR A 381 -9.72 38.26 38.30
CA TYR A 381 -8.77 38.83 39.27
C TYR A 381 -8.83 40.37 39.29
N LEU A 382 -8.89 41.01 38.12
CA LEU A 382 -8.98 42.46 38.01
C LEU A 382 -10.31 43.00 38.54
N LEU A 383 -11.43 42.32 38.28
CA LEU A 383 -12.74 42.66 38.84
C LEU A 383 -12.75 42.56 40.36
N VAL A 384 -12.25 41.46 40.93
CA VAL A 384 -12.16 41.29 42.39
C VAL A 384 -11.28 42.37 43.03
N LYS A 385 -10.15 42.72 42.38
CA LYS A 385 -9.26 43.78 42.88
C LYS A 385 -9.89 45.17 42.79
N LYS A 386 -10.74 45.41 41.78
CA LYS A 386 -11.51 46.64 41.66
C LYS A 386 -12.59 46.71 42.74
N ASP A 387 -13.35 45.65 42.94
CA ASP A 387 -14.37 45.57 43.99
C ASP A 387 -13.75 45.74 45.39
N GLU A 388 -12.56 45.20 45.65
CA GLU A 388 -11.86 45.40 46.92
C GLU A 388 -11.46 46.88 47.14
N LYS A 389 -11.09 47.60 46.07
CA LYS A 389 -10.78 49.03 46.15
C LYS A 389 -12.05 49.85 46.36
N ASP A 390 -13.11 49.55 45.63
CA ASP A 390 -14.40 50.26 45.73
C ASP A 390 -15.04 50.00 47.12
N PHE A 391 -14.89 48.78 47.66
CA PHE A 391 -15.28 48.46 49.03
C PHE A 391 -14.49 49.28 50.06
N LYS A 392 -13.15 49.32 49.98
CA LYS A 392 -12.32 50.13 50.89
C LYS A 392 -12.60 51.63 50.77
N LEU A 393 -12.91 52.11 49.57
CA LEU A 393 -13.32 53.50 49.34
C LEU A 393 -14.68 53.79 49.99
N SER A 394 -15.65 52.89 49.86
CA SER A 394 -16.95 53.02 50.50
C SER A 394 -16.88 52.95 52.03
N GLU A 395 -16.03 52.08 52.58
CA GLU A 395 -15.79 51.97 54.03
C GLU A 395 -15.12 53.24 54.58
N ALA A 396 -14.16 53.82 53.84
CA ALA A 396 -13.54 55.10 54.20
C ALA A 396 -14.51 56.29 54.11
N LEU A 397 -15.49 56.26 53.18
CA LEU A 397 -16.52 57.28 53.07
C LEU A 397 -17.60 57.15 54.16
N MET A 398 -17.95 55.92 54.56
CA MET A 398 -18.90 55.65 55.64
C MET A 398 -18.32 55.98 57.03
N ALA A 399 -17.02 55.76 57.25
CA ALA A 399 -16.34 56.16 58.48
C ALA A 399 -16.31 57.69 58.67
N ARG A 400 -16.31 58.46 57.58
CA ARG A 400 -16.29 59.92 57.61
C ARG A 400 -17.65 60.56 57.92
N ASN A 401 -18.75 59.85 57.65
CA ASN A 401 -20.11 60.31 57.94
C ASN A 401 -20.55 60.02 59.38
N TYR A 402 -19.76 59.27 60.17
CA TYR A 402 -20.03 59.01 61.59
C TYR A 402 -19.31 59.99 62.53
N GLU A 403 -18.50 60.91 62.02
CA GLU A 403 -17.79 61.95 62.81
C GLU A 403 -18.45 63.34 62.71
N GLY A 404 -19.66 63.45 62.16
CA GLY A 404 -20.34 64.73 61.95
C GLY A 404 -21.83 64.67 62.23
N ASP A 405 -22.20 64.50 63.49
CA ASP A 405 -23.42 65.03 64.11
C ASP A 405 -23.41 64.63 65.61
N ASP A 406 -22.87 65.51 66.45
CA ASP A 406 -23.12 65.58 67.90
C ASP A 406 -22.59 66.95 68.40
N ASP A 407 -23.31 68.02 68.05
CA ASP A 407 -23.24 69.33 68.71
C ASP A 407 -24.67 69.91 68.79
N GLU A 408 -25.40 69.59 69.86
CA GLU A 408 -26.35 70.49 70.55
C GLU A 408 -26.31 70.27 72.06
#